data_AF-S2JMZ0-F1
#
_entry.id   AF-S2JMZ0-F1
#
_cell.length_a   1.000
_cell.length_b   1.000
_cell.length_c   1.000
_cell.angle_alpha   90.00
_cell.angle_beta   90.00
_cell.angle_gamma   90.00
#
_symmetry.space_group_name_H-M   'P 1'
#
loop_
_entity.id
_entity.type
_entity.pdbx_description
1 polymer ?
#
loop_
_entity_poly.entity_id
_entity_poly.type
_entity_poly.pdbx_seq_one_letter_code
_entity_poly.pdbx_strand_id
1 'polypeptide(L)'
;MPRTFSLFTAVVLALTALSSAAPIENNSIVQLDSNVVAASAPVQLEKRKKHHKKSKHHKKSKHHKKSKKSTTKKKSSKKTTVAKSSSSSSSSKSYSGTATWFKPATEGGSQGACGPEEDDDSLIVALNAPQYGDMSEKSSWCGKKISITGPAGTATATVNDACPGCDHGDLDLTPVLFKKIVGDMNKGVGKISWHLS
;
A
#
# COMPACT_ATOMS: atom_id res chain seq x y z
N MET A 1 -40.88 40.02 -55.18
CA MET A 1 -40.21 39.43 -54.00
C MET A 1 -40.15 40.50 -52.91
N PRO A 2 -40.91 40.36 -51.81
CA PRO A 2 -41.01 41.36 -50.73
C PRO A 2 -39.89 41.17 -49.68
N ARG A 3 -39.30 42.27 -49.14
CA ARG A 3 -39.50 42.85 -47.78
C ARG A 3 -39.05 41.91 -46.63
N THR A 4 -38.34 42.27 -45.57
CA THR A 4 -38.01 43.53 -44.88
C THR A 4 -37.05 43.18 -43.73
N PHE A 5 -36.19 44.13 -43.32
CA PHE A 5 -35.44 44.09 -42.06
C PHE A 5 -36.38 43.98 -40.85
N SER A 6 -35.99 43.20 -39.82
CA SER A 6 -36.57 43.31 -38.48
C SER A 6 -35.49 43.13 -37.41
N LEU A 7 -35.02 44.25 -36.89
CA LEU A 7 -34.35 44.40 -35.60
C LEU A 7 -35.44 44.44 -34.53
N PHE A 8 -35.52 43.43 -33.67
CA PHE A 8 -36.11 43.58 -32.34
C PHE A 8 -35.36 42.68 -31.35
N THR A 9 -34.39 43.29 -30.69
CA THR A 9 -34.01 42.98 -29.31
C THR A 9 -35.25 43.08 -28.41
N ALA A 10 -35.61 42.01 -27.72
CA ALA A 10 -36.45 42.09 -26.52
C ALA A 10 -36.03 41.02 -25.52
N VAL A 11 -35.39 41.54 -24.48
CA VAL A 11 -35.10 40.93 -23.19
C VAL A 11 -36.36 40.31 -22.60
N VAL A 12 -36.32 39.03 -22.23
CA VAL A 12 -37.15 38.50 -21.15
C VAL A 12 -36.28 37.59 -20.28
N LEU A 13 -35.72 38.20 -19.23
CA LEU A 13 -35.31 37.54 -18.01
C LEU A 13 -36.50 36.70 -17.50
N ALA A 14 -36.38 35.38 -17.49
CA ALA A 14 -37.36 34.50 -16.88
C ALA A 14 -36.79 33.86 -15.60
N LEU A 15 -37.27 34.42 -14.49
CA LEU A 15 -37.60 33.79 -13.20
C LEU A 15 -36.49 33.02 -12.46
N THR A 16 -35.96 33.72 -11.46
CA THR A 16 -35.41 33.15 -10.22
C THR A 16 -36.43 32.25 -9.54
N ALA A 17 -36.18 30.95 -9.50
CA ALA A 17 -36.92 30.01 -8.65
C ALA A 17 -36.51 30.23 -7.18
N LEU A 18 -37.40 30.88 -6.42
CA LEU A 18 -37.38 30.89 -4.96
C LEU A 18 -37.81 29.48 -4.49
N SER A 19 -36.85 28.65 -4.12
CA SER A 19 -37.14 27.38 -3.44
C SER A 19 -37.33 27.68 -1.95
N SER A 20 -38.57 27.53 -1.50
CA SER A 20 -39.04 27.74 -0.15
C SER A 20 -38.37 26.78 0.82
N ALA A 21 -37.70 27.34 1.83
CA ALA A 21 -37.25 26.60 3.00
C ALA A 21 -38.48 26.06 3.77
N ALA A 22 -38.48 24.76 4.05
CA ALA A 22 -39.39 24.15 5.02
C ALA A 22 -38.82 24.32 6.44
N PRO A 23 -39.64 24.67 7.45
CA PRO A 23 -39.20 24.71 8.84
C PRO A 23 -39.09 23.29 9.42
N ILE A 24 -37.95 23.01 10.05
CA ILE A 24 -37.76 21.80 10.86
C ILE A 24 -38.35 22.13 12.23
N GLU A 25 -39.50 21.51 12.52
CA GLU A 25 -40.17 21.60 13.81
C GLU A 25 -39.43 20.75 14.86
N ASN A 26 -39.36 21.34 16.05
CA ASN A 26 -38.66 20.89 17.24
C ASN A 26 -38.95 19.43 17.62
N ASN A 27 -37.90 18.69 17.99
CA ASN A 27 -38.05 17.57 18.91
C ASN A 27 -37.26 17.82 20.19
N SER A 28 -37.93 17.49 21.28
CA SER A 28 -37.80 18.02 22.61
C SER A 28 -36.48 17.72 23.32
N ILE A 29 -36.03 18.73 24.05
CA ILE A 29 -35.18 18.64 25.23
C ILE A 29 -35.85 17.69 26.24
N VAL A 30 -35.16 16.61 26.60
CA VAL A 30 -35.31 15.98 27.92
C VAL A 30 -33.95 16.04 28.59
N GLN A 31 -33.87 16.82 29.66
CA GLN A 31 -32.72 16.95 30.53
C GLN A 31 -33.15 16.55 31.96
N LEU A 32 -32.19 15.99 32.70
CA LEU A 32 -32.15 15.74 34.16
C LEU A 32 -32.73 14.38 34.57
N ASP A 33 -31.90 13.44 35.02
CA ASP A 33 -31.38 13.35 36.39
C ASP A 33 -30.06 12.51 36.49
N SER A 34 -28.95 13.06 37.00
CA SER A 34 -28.43 12.97 38.38
C SER A 34 -28.05 11.56 38.91
N ASN A 35 -26.74 11.39 39.15
CA ASN A 35 -26.09 10.52 40.14
C ASN A 35 -26.30 9.00 40.08
N VAL A 36 -25.25 8.30 39.64
CA VAL A 36 -24.73 7.14 40.40
C VAL A 36 -23.20 7.20 40.46
N VAL A 37 -22.75 7.41 41.68
CA VAL A 37 -21.37 7.30 42.16
C VAL A 37 -20.94 5.84 42.27
N ALA A 38 -19.65 5.62 42.04
CA ALA A 38 -18.79 4.60 42.66
C ALA A 38 -19.17 3.12 42.51
N ALA A 39 -18.29 2.34 41.87
CA ALA A 39 -17.50 1.34 42.60
C ALA A 39 -16.53 0.61 41.66
N SER A 40 -15.27 0.67 42.07
CA SER A 40 -14.14 -0.10 41.59
C SER A 40 -14.40 -1.62 41.64
N ALA A 41 -14.04 -2.33 40.57
CA ALA A 41 -13.67 -3.74 40.66
C ALA A 41 -12.63 -4.08 39.57
N PRO A 42 -11.49 -4.68 39.93
CA PRO A 42 -10.40 -4.97 39.00
C PRO A 42 -10.71 -6.20 38.13
N VAL A 43 -10.61 -6.04 36.81
CA VAL A 43 -10.54 -7.15 35.86
C VAL A 43 -9.19 -7.85 36.05
N GLN A 44 -9.21 -9.00 36.70
CA GLN A 44 -8.08 -9.91 36.84
C GLN A 44 -7.65 -10.42 35.46
N LEU A 45 -6.50 -9.95 35.00
CA LEU A 45 -5.76 -10.49 33.87
C LEU A 45 -5.18 -11.86 34.27
N GLU A 46 -5.93 -12.92 34.00
CA GLU A 46 -5.47 -14.29 34.22
C GLU A 46 -4.37 -14.64 33.20
N LYS A 47 -3.13 -14.64 33.69
CA LYS A 47 -1.93 -15.09 32.98
C LYS A 47 -2.06 -16.58 32.66
N ARG A 48 -2.53 -16.91 31.46
CA ARG A 48 -2.38 -18.25 30.89
C ARG A 48 -0.91 -18.51 30.53
N LYS A 49 -0.25 -19.24 31.43
CA LYS A 49 1.03 -19.93 31.23
C LYS A 49 0.94 -20.84 30.00
N LYS A 50 1.58 -20.48 28.89
CA LYS A 50 1.89 -21.43 27.81
C LYS A 50 3.30 -21.95 27.99
N HIS A 51 3.38 -23.20 28.44
CA HIS A 51 4.58 -24.01 28.53
C HIS A 51 5.29 -24.10 27.18
N HIS A 52 6.54 -23.63 27.13
CA HIS A 52 7.51 -23.96 26.09
C HIS A 52 7.81 -25.46 26.12
N LYS A 53 7.21 -26.22 25.19
CA LYS A 53 7.59 -27.60 24.91
C LYS A 53 8.80 -27.59 23.98
N LYS A 54 9.96 -27.85 24.57
CA LYS A 54 11.26 -28.02 23.93
C LYS A 54 11.23 -29.31 23.09
N SER A 55 11.01 -29.20 21.78
CA SER A 55 11.24 -30.31 20.85
C SER A 55 12.68 -30.28 20.34
N LYS A 56 13.50 -31.17 20.92
CA LYS A 56 14.73 -31.65 20.30
C LYS A 56 14.33 -32.53 19.11
N HIS A 57 14.90 -32.30 17.93
CA HIS A 57 15.17 -33.39 16.99
C HIS A 57 16.46 -33.15 16.21
N HIS A 58 17.40 -34.07 16.45
CA HIS A 58 18.56 -34.39 15.65
C HIS A 58 18.16 -34.99 14.28
N LYS A 59 18.89 -34.63 13.22
CA LYS A 59 19.50 -35.53 12.21
C LYS A 59 20.25 -34.67 11.17
N LYS A 60 21.59 -34.64 11.17
CA LYS A 60 22.56 -35.62 10.63
C LYS A 60 22.68 -35.60 9.11
N SER A 61 23.76 -35.00 8.61
CA SER A 61 24.59 -35.43 7.46
C SER A 61 25.34 -34.22 6.91
N LYS A 62 26.53 -34.28 6.34
CA LYS A 62 27.57 -35.30 6.17
C LYS A 62 28.79 -34.52 5.64
N HIS A 63 29.95 -35.06 5.93
CA HIS A 63 31.26 -34.68 5.38
C HIS A 63 31.23 -34.37 3.87
N HIS A 64 31.91 -33.28 3.46
CA HIS A 64 32.73 -33.32 2.26
C HIS A 64 34.09 -32.68 2.54
N LYS A 65 35.04 -33.58 2.81
CA LYS A 65 36.48 -33.37 2.73
C LYS A 65 36.85 -33.56 1.25
N LYS A 66 37.43 -32.58 0.58
CA LYS A 66 38.24 -32.86 -0.61
C LYS A 66 39.47 -31.95 -0.68
N SER A 67 40.60 -32.62 -0.63
CA SER A 67 41.97 -32.17 -0.69
C SER A 67 42.39 -31.77 -2.11
N LYS A 68 43.19 -30.70 -2.15
CA LYS A 68 44.36 -30.43 -3.00
C LYS A 68 44.66 -31.43 -4.15
N LYS A 69 44.89 -30.91 -5.37
CA LYS A 69 46.15 -31.10 -6.12
C LYS A 69 46.28 -30.12 -7.29
N SER A 70 47.47 -29.53 -7.37
CA SER A 70 48.09 -28.64 -8.35
C SER A 70 48.47 -29.32 -9.67
N THR A 71 48.55 -28.57 -10.78
CA THR A 71 49.79 -28.37 -11.58
C THR A 71 49.62 -27.39 -12.76
N THR A 72 50.42 -26.30 -12.71
CA THR A 72 51.20 -25.65 -13.79
C THR A 72 50.62 -25.45 -15.19
N LYS A 73 50.66 -24.21 -15.71
CA LYS A 73 51.80 -23.69 -16.52
C LYS A 73 51.67 -22.19 -16.79
N LYS A 74 52.79 -21.47 -16.62
CA LYS A 74 53.03 -20.08 -17.00
C LYS A 74 52.81 -19.86 -18.51
N LYS A 75 52.22 -18.74 -18.89
CA LYS A 75 52.84 -17.84 -19.88
C LYS A 75 52.34 -16.40 -19.73
N SER A 76 53.32 -15.53 -19.55
CA SER A 76 53.22 -14.07 -19.56
C SER A 76 52.73 -13.57 -20.93
N SER A 77 51.85 -12.58 -20.96
CA SER A 77 52.19 -11.22 -21.41
C SER A 77 50.96 -10.43 -21.87
N LYS A 78 51.00 -9.14 -21.53
CA LYS A 78 50.40 -8.00 -22.23
C LYS A 78 48.98 -7.58 -21.85
N LYS A 79 48.99 -6.68 -20.86
CA LYS A 79 48.11 -5.52 -20.66
C LYS A 79 47.61 -4.95 -22.00
N THR A 80 46.31 -5.10 -22.24
CA THR A 80 45.50 -4.16 -23.02
C THR A 80 44.23 -3.92 -22.20
N THR A 81 44.16 -2.76 -21.58
CA THR A 81 42.96 -2.22 -20.94
C THR A 81 41.96 -1.87 -22.04
N VAL A 82 41.18 -2.84 -22.48
CA VAL A 82 39.88 -2.56 -23.08
C VAL A 82 38.93 -2.38 -21.91
N ALA A 83 38.42 -1.16 -21.75
CA ALA A 83 37.33 -0.89 -20.82
C ALA A 83 36.17 -1.77 -21.24
N LYS A 84 36.03 -2.92 -20.57
CA LYS A 84 34.79 -3.68 -20.54
C LYS A 84 33.83 -2.76 -19.79
N SER A 85 33.06 -1.99 -20.53
CA SER A 85 31.83 -1.40 -20.05
C SER A 85 31.01 -2.58 -19.52
N SER A 86 31.17 -2.90 -18.25
CA SER A 86 30.17 -3.65 -17.52
C SER A 86 28.99 -2.70 -17.46
N SER A 87 28.17 -2.72 -18.51
CA SER A 87 26.76 -2.41 -18.35
C SER A 87 26.28 -3.44 -17.34
N SER A 88 26.43 -3.10 -16.05
CA SER A 88 25.62 -3.68 -15.01
C SER A 88 24.21 -3.26 -15.37
N SER A 89 23.58 -4.02 -16.27
CA SER A 89 22.15 -4.02 -16.43
C SER A 89 21.65 -4.49 -15.07
N SER A 90 21.45 -3.52 -14.18
CA SER A 90 20.72 -3.69 -12.94
C SER A 90 19.30 -4.03 -13.39
N SER A 91 19.08 -5.30 -13.72
CA SER A 91 17.76 -5.84 -13.93
C SER A 91 17.06 -5.68 -12.58
N SER A 92 16.26 -4.64 -12.44
CA SER A 92 15.39 -4.46 -11.30
C SER A 92 14.56 -5.74 -11.17
N LYS A 93 14.54 -6.32 -9.97
CA LYS A 93 13.70 -7.49 -9.71
C LYS A 93 12.26 -7.07 -9.91
N SER A 94 11.57 -7.76 -10.82
CA SER A 94 10.14 -7.63 -11.02
C SER A 94 9.40 -8.68 -10.20
N TYR A 95 8.25 -8.28 -9.68
CA TYR A 95 7.33 -9.09 -8.92
C TYR A 95 5.99 -9.13 -9.65
N SER A 96 5.18 -10.15 -9.35
CA SER A 96 3.81 -10.29 -9.86
C SER A 96 2.94 -10.81 -8.73
N GLY A 97 1.70 -10.34 -8.70
CA GLY A 97 0.76 -10.68 -7.64
C GLY A 97 -0.60 -10.06 -7.94
N THR A 98 -1.33 -9.77 -6.86
CA THR A 98 -2.60 -9.09 -6.88
C THR A 98 -2.55 -7.80 -6.07
N ALA A 99 -3.44 -6.88 -6.42
CA ALA A 99 -3.68 -5.65 -5.70
C ALA A 99 -5.07 -5.73 -5.06
N THR A 100 -5.16 -5.42 -3.79
CA THR A 100 -6.39 -5.00 -3.11
C THR A 100 -6.32 -3.50 -2.81
N TRP A 101 -7.26 -2.98 -2.02
CA TRP A 101 -7.18 -1.62 -1.52
C TRP A 101 -7.62 -1.50 -0.07
N PHE A 102 -7.04 -0.51 0.61
CA PHE A 102 -7.34 -0.15 2.01
C PHE A 102 -7.50 1.37 2.12
N LYS A 103 -8.06 1.84 3.23
CA LYS A 103 -8.18 3.29 3.53
C LYS A 103 -7.22 3.70 4.64
N PRO A 104 -6.05 4.29 4.33
CA PRO A 104 -5.07 4.70 5.34
C PRO A 104 -5.68 5.51 6.49
N ALA A 105 -6.58 6.45 6.18
CA ALA A 105 -7.18 7.34 7.17
C ALA A 105 -8.05 6.62 8.23
N THR A 106 -8.57 5.42 7.91
CA THR A 106 -9.45 4.66 8.81
C THR A 106 -8.88 3.31 9.24
N GLU A 107 -7.95 2.74 8.46
CA GLU A 107 -7.47 1.37 8.60
C GLU A 107 -5.96 1.30 8.88
N GLY A 108 -5.18 2.35 8.58
CA GLY A 108 -3.72 2.39 8.71
C GLY A 108 -3.20 2.66 10.13
N GLY A 109 -4.08 2.86 11.11
CA GLY A 109 -3.72 3.30 12.46
C GLY A 109 -3.29 4.77 12.51
N SER A 110 -2.75 5.21 13.65
CA SER A 110 -2.31 6.62 13.81
C SER A 110 -1.09 6.98 12.98
N GLN A 111 -0.26 5.99 12.64
CA GLN A 111 0.90 6.12 11.76
C GLN A 111 1.08 4.76 11.07
N GLY A 112 1.14 4.74 9.72
CA GLY A 112 1.42 3.50 8.97
C GLY A 112 2.78 2.90 9.34
N ALA A 113 3.03 1.64 8.98
CA ALA A 113 4.21 0.89 9.43
C ALA A 113 5.55 1.54 9.07
N CYS A 114 5.60 2.40 8.04
CA CYS A 114 6.79 3.16 7.72
C CYS A 114 6.81 4.59 8.31
N GLY A 115 5.63 5.18 8.56
CA GLY A 115 5.43 6.60 8.88
C GLY A 115 5.92 7.56 7.78
N PRO A 116 5.46 8.83 7.73
CA PRO A 116 4.41 9.46 8.54
C PRO A 116 2.98 8.99 8.16
N GLU A 117 1.96 9.63 8.75
CA GLU A 117 0.54 9.42 8.44
C GLU A 117 0.21 9.88 7.00
N GLU A 118 -0.69 9.18 6.34
CA GLU A 118 -1.08 9.37 4.94
C GLU A 118 -2.60 9.24 4.82
N ASP A 119 -3.19 9.82 3.78
CA ASP A 119 -4.64 9.78 3.54
C ASP A 119 -5.02 8.86 2.36
N ASP A 120 -6.33 8.75 2.09
CA ASP A 120 -6.87 7.90 1.03
C ASP A 120 -6.48 8.36 -0.40
N ASP A 121 -5.99 9.59 -0.56
CA ASP A 121 -5.54 10.17 -1.83
C ASP A 121 -4.01 10.13 -2.00
N SER A 122 -3.26 9.70 -0.98
CA SER A 122 -1.83 9.46 -1.06
C SER A 122 -1.49 8.33 -2.03
N LEU A 123 -0.41 8.49 -2.82
CA LEU A 123 0.10 7.46 -3.73
C LEU A 123 1.03 6.49 -2.99
N ILE A 124 0.48 5.78 -2.01
CA ILE A 124 1.21 4.80 -1.21
C ILE A 124 0.70 3.37 -1.41
N VAL A 125 1.51 2.42 -0.96
CA VAL A 125 1.11 1.00 -0.85
C VAL A 125 1.48 0.45 0.52
N ALA A 126 0.68 -0.51 0.99
CA ALA A 126 1.06 -1.44 2.03
C ALA A 126 1.74 -2.66 1.40
N LEU A 127 2.99 -2.93 1.81
CA LEU A 127 3.79 -4.02 1.27
C LEU A 127 3.51 -5.33 2.03
N ASN A 128 3.38 -6.44 1.31
CA ASN A 128 3.17 -7.76 1.91
C ASN A 128 4.27 -8.15 2.92
N ALA A 129 3.87 -8.89 3.96
CA ALA A 129 4.78 -9.31 5.03
C ALA A 129 6.05 -10.05 4.55
N PRO A 130 5.99 -10.99 3.57
CA PRO A 130 7.19 -11.68 3.09
C PRO A 130 8.27 -10.74 2.53
N GLN A 131 7.88 -9.63 1.91
CA GLN A 131 8.81 -8.65 1.36
C GLN A 131 9.11 -7.50 2.33
N TYR A 132 8.16 -7.15 3.20
CA TYR A 132 8.35 -6.16 4.26
C TYR A 132 9.44 -6.62 5.25
N GLY A 133 9.43 -7.89 5.65
CA GLY A 133 10.39 -8.48 6.57
C GLY A 133 9.85 -8.56 7.99
N ASP A 134 10.62 -8.08 8.98
CA ASP A 134 10.15 -8.02 10.36
C ASP A 134 9.07 -6.95 10.50
N MET A 135 7.85 -7.36 10.85
CA MET A 135 6.68 -6.49 10.98
C MET A 135 6.69 -5.65 12.26
N SER A 136 7.65 -5.90 13.16
CA SER A 136 7.84 -5.12 14.40
C SER A 136 8.82 -3.97 14.22
N GLU A 137 9.49 -3.90 13.07
CA GLU A 137 10.57 -2.97 12.77
C GLU A 137 10.29 -2.23 11.46
N LYS A 138 10.89 -1.05 11.27
CA LYS A 138 10.75 -0.31 10.02
C LYS A 138 11.46 -1.06 8.88
N SER A 139 10.71 -1.48 7.87
CA SER A 139 11.27 -2.19 6.73
C SER A 139 12.31 -1.38 5.97
N SER A 140 13.31 -2.08 5.42
CA SER A 140 14.23 -1.49 4.43
C SER A 140 13.53 -0.99 3.16
N TRP A 141 12.30 -1.44 2.90
CA TRP A 141 11.48 -0.98 1.78
C TRP A 141 10.79 0.36 2.00
N CYS A 142 10.68 0.81 3.24
CA CYS A 142 10.01 2.07 3.56
C CYS A 142 10.61 3.25 2.80
N GLY A 143 9.75 4.05 2.17
CA GLY A 143 10.13 5.21 1.36
C GLY A 143 10.66 4.88 -0.05
N LYS A 144 10.76 3.59 -0.42
CA LYS A 144 11.13 3.22 -1.78
C LYS A 144 9.95 3.45 -2.74
N LYS A 145 10.29 3.89 -3.95
CA LYS A 145 9.32 4.04 -5.05
C LYS A 145 9.27 2.79 -5.90
N ILE A 146 8.06 2.34 -6.21
CA ILE A 146 7.82 1.20 -7.09
C ILE A 146 6.94 1.62 -8.26
N SER A 147 7.18 1.04 -9.42
CA SER A 147 6.31 1.17 -10.59
C SER A 147 5.42 -0.04 -10.65
N ILE A 148 4.11 0.19 -10.64
CA ILE A 148 3.06 -0.82 -10.58
C ILE A 148 2.28 -0.75 -11.89
N THR A 149 2.11 -1.89 -12.54
CA THR A 149 1.34 -2.04 -13.78
C THR A 149 0.21 -3.03 -13.55
N GLY A 150 -1.00 -2.60 -13.86
CA GLY A 150 -2.22 -3.40 -13.81
C GLY A 150 -3.04 -3.25 -15.10
N PRO A 151 -4.27 -3.80 -15.13
CA PRO A 151 -5.09 -3.83 -16.34
C PRO A 151 -5.57 -2.45 -16.80
N ALA A 152 -5.70 -1.46 -15.91
CA ALA A 152 -6.18 -0.12 -16.26
C ALA A 152 -5.03 0.87 -16.55
N GLY A 153 -3.84 0.62 -16.02
CA GLY A 153 -2.74 1.55 -16.19
C GLY A 153 -1.47 1.20 -15.41
N THR A 154 -0.52 2.13 -15.45
CA THR A 154 0.73 2.08 -14.70
C THR A 154 0.88 3.36 -13.89
N ALA A 155 1.37 3.24 -12.66
CA ALA A 155 1.64 4.37 -11.79
C ALA A 155 2.84 4.07 -10.87
N THR A 156 3.51 5.12 -10.42
CA THR A 156 4.55 5.03 -9.39
C THR A 156 3.94 5.35 -8.03
N ALA A 157 4.28 4.54 -7.03
CA ALA A 157 3.82 4.70 -5.65
C ALA A 157 4.97 4.51 -4.66
N THR A 158 4.79 5.02 -3.45
CA THR A 158 5.77 4.87 -2.35
C THR A 158 5.34 3.74 -1.42
N VAL A 159 6.26 2.86 -1.04
CA VAL A 159 6.01 1.89 0.03
C VAL A 159 6.02 2.65 1.37
N ASN A 160 4.86 2.75 2.01
CA ASN A 160 4.71 3.48 3.27
C ASN A 160 3.97 2.71 4.38
N ASP A 161 3.48 1.52 4.07
CA ASP A 161 2.79 0.70 5.06
C ASP A 161 3.11 -0.78 4.89
N ALA A 162 2.60 -1.61 5.79
CA ALA A 162 2.76 -3.05 5.76
C ALA A 162 1.39 -3.74 5.75
N CYS A 163 1.25 -4.78 4.93
CA CYS A 163 0.07 -5.63 4.89
C CYS A 163 0.43 -7.01 5.47
N PRO A 164 0.09 -7.30 6.75
CA PRO A 164 0.43 -8.57 7.39
C PRO A 164 -0.23 -9.79 6.73
N GLY A 165 -1.39 -9.60 6.11
CA GLY A 165 -2.19 -10.66 5.50
C GLY A 165 -1.95 -10.88 4.01
N CYS A 166 -1.13 -10.05 3.36
CA CYS A 166 -0.89 -10.15 1.92
C CYS A 166 0.21 -11.18 1.61
N ASP A 167 0.01 -11.94 0.51
CA ASP A 167 0.99 -12.92 0.04
C ASP A 167 2.18 -12.27 -0.67
N HIS A 168 3.24 -13.03 -0.87
CA HIS A 168 4.44 -12.55 -1.57
C HIS A 168 4.11 -12.08 -2.99
N GLY A 169 4.42 -10.82 -3.29
CA GLY A 169 4.13 -10.17 -4.57
C GLY A 169 2.84 -9.36 -4.58
N ASP A 170 1.95 -9.56 -3.60
CA ASP A 170 0.71 -8.80 -3.47
C ASP A 170 0.95 -7.43 -2.84
N LEU A 171 0.10 -6.46 -3.18
CA LEU A 171 0.13 -5.10 -2.64
C LEU A 171 -1.27 -4.69 -2.18
N ASP A 172 -1.36 -3.95 -1.09
CA ASP A 172 -2.59 -3.25 -0.72
C ASP A 172 -2.45 -1.77 -1.11
N LEU A 173 -3.28 -1.30 -2.03
CA LEU A 173 -3.14 0.03 -2.63
C LEU A 173 -4.06 1.03 -1.94
N THR A 174 -3.75 2.32 -1.97
CA THR A 174 -4.78 3.34 -1.66
C THR A 174 -5.89 3.34 -2.73
N PRO A 175 -7.10 3.82 -2.41
CA PRO A 175 -8.22 3.81 -3.35
C PRO A 175 -7.92 4.55 -4.65
N VAL A 176 -7.23 5.69 -4.57
CA VAL A 176 -6.80 6.46 -5.74
C VAL A 176 -5.86 5.66 -6.65
N LEU A 177 -4.98 4.84 -6.07
CA LEU A 177 -3.99 4.05 -6.79
C LEU A 177 -4.63 2.80 -7.40
N PHE A 178 -5.50 2.11 -6.64
CA PHE A 178 -6.29 0.98 -7.16
C PHE A 178 -7.12 1.39 -8.37
N LYS A 179 -7.79 2.54 -8.30
CA LYS A 179 -8.58 3.06 -9.43
C LYS A 179 -7.74 3.31 -10.68
N LYS A 180 -6.50 3.79 -10.52
CA LYS A 180 -5.55 4.04 -11.62
C LYS A 180 -4.97 2.74 -12.22
N ILE A 181 -4.73 1.73 -11.39
CA ILE A 181 -4.02 0.51 -11.78
C ILE A 181 -4.98 -0.62 -12.19
N VAL A 182 -6.06 -0.82 -11.45
CA VAL A 182 -7.02 -1.93 -11.63
C VAL A 182 -8.34 -1.46 -12.29
N GLY A 183 -8.73 -0.20 -12.03
CA GLY A 183 -9.94 0.41 -12.59
C GLY A 183 -11.11 0.37 -11.61
N ASP A 184 -12.12 -0.44 -11.91
CA ASP A 184 -13.35 -0.52 -11.11
C ASP A 184 -13.08 -1.05 -9.68
N MET A 185 -13.42 -0.25 -8.67
CA MET A 185 -13.29 -0.57 -7.25
C MET A 185 -14.15 -1.78 -6.85
N ASN A 186 -15.27 -2.04 -7.53
CA ASN A 186 -16.17 -3.17 -7.23
C ASN A 186 -15.52 -4.54 -7.50
N LYS A 187 -14.41 -4.58 -8.25
CA LYS A 187 -13.64 -5.81 -8.43
C LYS A 187 -13.03 -6.29 -7.12
N GLY A 188 -12.71 -5.38 -6.20
CA GLY A 188 -12.03 -5.65 -4.92
C GLY A 188 -10.57 -6.09 -5.06
N VAL A 189 -10.22 -6.79 -6.14
CA VAL A 189 -8.89 -7.33 -6.41
C VAL A 189 -8.54 -7.21 -7.90
N GLY A 190 -7.26 -7.02 -8.22
CA GLY A 190 -6.77 -7.00 -9.60
C GLY A 190 -5.37 -7.60 -9.75
N LYS A 191 -5.07 -8.23 -10.89
CA LYS A 191 -3.71 -8.73 -11.18
C LYS A 191 -2.77 -7.56 -11.47
N ILE A 192 -1.58 -7.60 -10.89
CA ILE A 192 -0.54 -6.58 -11.08
C ILE A 192 0.85 -7.19 -11.28
N SER A 193 1.74 -6.39 -11.83
CA SER A 193 3.19 -6.59 -11.80
C SER A 193 3.86 -5.31 -11.34
N TRP A 194 5.00 -5.41 -10.67
CA TRP A 194 5.68 -4.23 -10.16
C TRP A 194 7.18 -4.45 -9.98
N HIS A 195 7.93 -3.36 -9.96
CA HIS A 195 9.38 -3.37 -9.76
C HIS A 195 9.82 -2.07 -9.07
N LEU A 196 11.02 -2.09 -8.50
CA LEU A 196 11.64 -0.88 -7.95
C LEU A 196 11.89 0.14 -9.08
N SER A 197 11.40 1.38 -8.92
CA SER A 197 11.60 2.48 -9.87
C SER A 197 13.01 3.08 -9.80
#